data_AF-A0A7S1HH97-F1
#
_entry.id   AF-A0A7S1HH97-F1
#
_cell.length_a   1.000
_cell.length_b   1.000
_cell.length_c   1.000
_cell.angle_alpha   90.00
_cell.angle_beta   90.00
_cell.angle_gamma   90.00
#
_symmetry.space_group_name_H-M   'P 1'
#
loop_
_entity.id
_entity.type
_entity.pdbx_description
1 polymer ?
#
loop_
_entity_poly.entity_id
_entity_poly.type
_entity_poly.pdbx_seq_one_letter_code
_entity_poly.pdbx_strand_id
1 'polypeptide(L)'
;LKGSGCVMRVPELELELEGGAMSSTLTTVEGLLEKVYLHLASTRPFSHGDSSYSSTFASRLKLFLSRFDALRKARSPFTLLLDDPMGDSNVEPPRSVLGGEGDERLQVERYEDEA
;
A
#
# COMPACT_ATOMS: atom_id res chain seq x y z
N LEU A 1 6.05 -8.95 6.87
CA LEU A 1 6.42 -7.90 7.84
C LEU A 1 6.66 -6.62 7.06
N LYS A 2 5.99 -5.52 7.42
CA LYS A 2 6.33 -4.18 6.90
C LYS A 2 7.09 -3.42 7.99
N GLY A 3 8.27 -2.91 7.65
CA GLY A 3 9.06 -1.99 8.44
C GLY A 3 8.44 -0.59 8.50
N SER A 4 8.80 0.19 9.52
CA SER A 4 8.29 1.57 9.68
C SER A 4 8.85 2.51 8.62
N GLY A 5 10.11 2.32 8.20
CA GLY A 5 10.76 3.14 7.18
C GLY A 5 10.36 2.80 5.74
N CYS A 6 9.68 1.68 5.53
CA CYS A 6 9.32 1.21 4.19
C CYS A 6 8.28 2.12 3.50
N VAL A 7 8.59 2.54 2.28
CA VAL A 7 7.69 3.23 1.36
C VAL A 7 6.86 2.19 0.60
N MET A 8 5.55 2.38 0.56
CA MET A 8 4.62 1.51 -0.15
C MET A 8 4.03 2.24 -1.36
N ARG A 9 4.10 1.64 -2.55
CA ARG A 9 3.49 2.21 -3.76
C ARG A 9 2.55 1.21 -4.44
N VAL A 10 1.45 1.72 -4.96
CA VAL A 10 0.53 1.00 -5.86
C VAL A 10 0.30 1.87 -7.10
N PRO A 11 1.09 1.69 -8.17
CA PRO A 11 1.08 2.54 -9.36
C PRO A 11 -0.31 2.64 -10.01
N GLU A 12 -1.09 1.56 -10.03
CA GLU A 12 -2.42 1.52 -10.65
C GLU A 12 -3.47 2.36 -9.91
N LEU A 13 -3.19 2.72 -8.65
CA LEU A 13 -4.00 3.63 -7.85
C LEU A 13 -3.36 5.02 -7.72
N GLU A 14 -2.16 5.24 -8.27
CA GLU A 14 -1.35 6.44 -8.00
C GLU A 14 -1.21 6.69 -6.48
N LEU A 15 -1.08 5.59 -5.73
CA LEU A 15 -0.98 5.62 -4.27
C LEU A 15 0.47 5.46 -3.86
N GLU A 16 0.92 6.38 -3.01
CA GLU A 16 2.23 6.33 -2.35
C GLU A 16 2.03 6.60 -0.86
N LEU A 17 2.59 5.73 -0.03
CA LEU A 17 2.69 5.91 1.42
C LEU A 17 4.15 6.01 1.80
N GLU A 18 4.53 7.17 2.30
CA GLU A 18 5.89 7.43 2.75
C GLU A 18 6.26 6.61 4.00
N GLY A 19 7.56 6.41 4.18
CA GLY A 19 8.10 5.83 5.42
C GLY A 19 7.63 6.63 6.63
N GLY A 20 7.17 5.93 7.67
CA GLY A 20 6.61 6.54 8.88
C GLY A 20 5.11 6.80 8.84
N ALA A 21 4.44 6.69 7.69
CA ALA A 21 2.98 6.84 7.60
C ALA A 21 2.23 5.74 8.39
N MET A 22 2.85 4.57 8.58
CA MET A 22 2.30 3.46 9.35
C MET A 22 3.38 2.84 10.24
N SER A 23 2.99 2.39 11.43
CA SER A 23 3.89 1.63 12.31
C SER A 23 4.29 0.30 11.68
N SER A 24 5.45 -0.22 12.06
CA SER A 24 5.85 -1.58 11.69
C SER A 24 4.77 -2.57 12.11
N THR A 25 4.45 -3.50 11.22
CA THR A 25 3.30 -4.39 11.40
C THR A 25 3.56 -5.73 10.72
N LEU A 26 3.35 -6.81 11.47
CA LEU A 26 3.20 -8.15 10.88
C LEU A 26 1.78 -8.31 10.34
N THR A 27 1.65 -8.49 9.04
CA THR A 27 0.36 -8.57 8.32
C THR A 27 0.53 -9.34 7.02
N THR A 28 -0.59 -9.76 6.40
CA THR A 28 -0.62 -10.21 5.00
C THR A 28 -0.77 -9.03 4.05
N VAL A 29 -0.63 -9.27 2.74
CA VAL A 29 -0.87 -8.26 1.69
C VAL A 29 -2.30 -7.73 1.76
N GLU A 30 -3.30 -8.61 1.90
CA GLU A 30 -4.71 -8.17 2.03
C GLU A 30 -4.92 -7.36 3.31
N GLY A 31 -4.34 -7.80 4.42
CA GLY A 31 -4.44 -7.08 5.69
C GLY A 31 -3.76 -5.71 5.67
N LEU A 32 -2.67 -5.56 4.93
CA LEU A 32 -2.01 -4.28 4.72
C LEU A 32 -2.92 -3.33 3.91
N LEU A 33 -3.46 -3.80 2.79
CA LEU A 33 -4.38 -3.04 1.94
C LEU A 33 -5.65 -2.64 2.70
N GLU A 34 -6.21 -3.53 3.51
CA GLU A 34 -7.36 -3.24 4.37
C GLU A 34 -7.06 -2.09 5.35
N LYS A 35 -5.90 -2.14 6.02
CA LYS A 35 -5.51 -1.09 6.99
C LYS A 35 -5.34 0.25 6.31
N VAL A 36 -4.72 0.29 5.14
CA VAL A 36 -4.54 1.52 4.35
C VAL A 36 -5.89 2.06 3.90
N TYR A 37 -6.78 1.19 3.40
CA TYR A 37 -8.13 1.57 3.02
C TYR A 37 -8.91 2.19 4.18
N LEU A 38 -8.91 1.54 5.34
CA LEU A 38 -9.58 2.03 6.54
C LEU A 38 -9.00 3.36 7.02
N HIS A 39 -7.68 3.51 6.96
CA HIS A 39 -7.01 4.76 7.29
C HIS A 39 -7.51 5.91 6.41
N LEU A 40 -7.51 5.73 5.08
CA LEU A 40 -7.97 6.73 4.12
C LEU A 40 -9.48 6.99 4.19
N ALA A 41 -10.29 5.95 4.45
CA ALA A 41 -11.74 6.07 4.61
C ALA A 41 -12.12 6.80 5.92
N SER A 42 -11.29 6.70 6.95
CA SER A 42 -11.46 7.41 8.22
C SER A 42 -11.07 8.89 8.13
N THR A 43 -10.30 9.28 7.11
CA THR A 43 -9.94 10.67 6.84
C THR A 43 -11.19 11.46 6.49
N ARG A 44 -11.68 12.26 7.45
CA ARG A 44 -12.82 13.15 7.21
C ARG A 44 -12.38 14.24 6.23
N PRO A 45 -13.07 14.47 5.11
CA PRO A 45 -12.76 15.55 4.17
C PRO A 45 -13.10 16.97 4.72
N PHE A 46 -13.23 17.12 6.04
CA PHE A 46 -13.72 18.31 6.73
C PHE A 46 -12.80 18.69 7.88
N SER A 47 -11.71 19.42 7.57
CA SER A 47 -10.93 20.11 8.61
C SER A 47 -10.45 21.51 8.20
N HIS A 48 -10.49 21.91 6.92
CA HIS A 48 -9.97 23.20 6.46
C HIS A 48 -11.00 23.96 5.62
N GLY A 49 -11.88 24.72 6.30
CA GLY A 49 -12.27 26.10 6.00
C GLY A 49 -12.86 26.54 4.65
N ASP A 50 -12.84 25.76 3.57
CA ASP A 50 -13.37 26.19 2.27
C ASP A 50 -14.45 25.21 1.76
N SER A 51 -15.70 25.67 1.85
CA SER A 51 -16.91 24.96 1.48
C SER A 51 -16.99 24.58 -0.01
N SER A 52 -16.20 25.22 -0.90
CA SER A 52 -16.21 24.93 -2.34
C SER A 52 -15.23 23.81 -2.73
N TYR A 53 -14.06 23.75 -2.09
CA TYR A 53 -13.06 22.68 -2.28
C TYR A 53 -13.53 21.33 -1.70
N SER A 54 -14.37 21.39 -0.66
CA SER A 54 -14.86 20.22 0.06
C SER A 54 -15.64 19.21 -0.80
N SER A 55 -16.53 19.68 -1.70
CA SER A 55 -17.39 18.76 -2.48
C SER A 55 -16.63 18.02 -3.59
N THR A 56 -15.71 18.72 -4.26
CA THR A 56 -14.89 18.14 -5.33
C THR A 56 -13.87 17.17 -4.77
N PHE A 57 -13.24 17.51 -3.63
CA PHE A 57 -12.32 16.62 -2.93
C PHE A 57 -13.02 15.37 -2.41
N ALA A 58 -14.17 15.51 -1.74
CA ALA A 58 -14.95 14.37 -1.26
C ALA A 58 -15.37 13.42 -2.40
N SER A 59 -15.73 13.97 -3.56
CA SER A 59 -16.07 13.18 -4.75
C SER A 59 -14.86 12.43 -5.32
N ARG A 60 -13.69 13.07 -5.39
CA ARG A 60 -12.43 12.43 -5.83
C ARG A 60 -12.00 11.33 -4.86
N LEU A 61 -12.05 11.59 -3.55
CA LEU A 61 -11.73 10.60 -2.51
C LEU A 61 -12.67 9.39 -2.60
N LYS A 62 -13.97 9.63 -2.80
CA LYS A 62 -14.95 8.54 -2.96
C LYS A 62 -14.66 7.67 -4.19
N LEU A 63 -14.30 8.29 -5.32
CA LEU A 63 -13.91 7.57 -6.53
C LEU A 63 -12.63 6.76 -6.32
N PHE A 64 -11.64 7.36 -5.65
CA PHE A 64 -10.40 6.69 -5.27
C PHE A 64 -10.66 5.47 -4.38
N LEU A 65 -11.45 5.63 -3.31
CA LEU A 65 -11.82 4.53 -2.41
C LEU A 65 -12.57 3.42 -3.15
N SER A 66 -13.39 3.75 -4.15
CA SER A 66 -14.06 2.75 -4.99
C SER A 66 -13.06 1.94 -5.84
N ARG A 67 -12.03 2.59 -6.39
CA ARG A 67 -10.95 1.90 -7.14
C ARG A 67 -10.12 1.03 -6.19
N PHE A 68 -9.81 1.55 -5.01
CA PHE A 68 -9.09 0.81 -3.97
C PHE A 68 -9.86 -0.45 -3.56
N ASP A 69 -11.16 -0.35 -3.28
CA ASP A 69 -11.96 -1.51 -2.87
C ASP A 69 -12.06 -2.58 -3.99
N ALA A 70 -12.04 -2.18 -5.26
CA ALA A 70 -11.97 -3.12 -6.38
C ALA A 70 -10.63 -3.88 -6.42
N LEU A 71 -9.52 -3.18 -6.19
CA LEU A 71 -8.18 -3.76 -6.12
C LEU A 71 -8.03 -4.70 -4.93
N ARG A 72 -8.47 -4.28 -3.74
CA ARG A 72 -8.43 -5.10 -2.51
C ARG A 72 -9.20 -6.41 -2.66
N LYS A 73 -10.25 -6.44 -3.48
CA LYS A 73 -11.03 -7.65 -3.81
C LYS A 73 -10.37 -8.51 -4.90
N ALA A 74 -9.13 -8.20 -5.30
CA ALA A 74 -8.37 -8.90 -6.32
C ALA A 74 -9.13 -9.07 -7.66
N ARG A 75 -10.01 -8.12 -8.01
CA ARG A 75 -10.77 -8.18 -9.27
C ARG A 75 -9.92 -7.86 -10.49
N SER A 76 -8.79 -7.20 -10.28
CA SER A 76 -7.79 -6.85 -11.28
C SER A 76 -6.40 -7.10 -10.72
N PRO A 77 -5.44 -7.53 -11.55
CA PRO A 77 -4.03 -7.58 -11.15
C PRO A 77 -3.54 -6.17 -10.80
N PHE A 78 -2.60 -6.09 -9.86
CA PHE A 78 -1.97 -4.85 -9.44
C PHE A 78 -0.54 -5.12 -8.99
N THR A 79 0.25 -4.06 -8.91
CA THR A 79 1.64 -4.09 -8.48
C THR A 79 1.75 -3.47 -7.09
N LEU A 80 2.30 -4.22 -6.15
CA LEU A 80 2.65 -3.70 -4.82
C LEU A 80 4.16 -3.56 -4.75
N LEU A 81 4.63 -2.32 -4.66
CA LEU A 81 6.05 -2.02 -4.47
C LEU A 81 6.27 -1.69 -2.99
N LEU A 82 7.21 -2.40 -2.38
CA LEU A 82 7.69 -2.15 -1.04
C LEU A 82 9.17 -1.82 -1.13
N ASP A 83 9.48 -0.56 -0.91
CA ASP A 83 10.84 -0.05 -0.92
C ASP A 83 11.26 0.24 0.52
N ASP A 84 12.32 -0.41 0.98
CA ASP A 84 12.75 -0.35 2.37
C ASP A 84 14.27 -0.16 2.49
N PRO A 85 14.73 1.09 2.66
CA PRO A 85 16.16 1.39 2.80
C PRO A 85 16.81 0.73 4.01
N MET A 86 16.02 0.41 5.05
CA MET A 86 16.54 -0.18 6.30
C MET A 86 16.63 -1.71 6.24
N GLY A 87 16.02 -2.33 5.22
CA GLY A 87 16.00 -3.78 5.04
C GLY A 87 15.32 -4.58 6.16
N ASP A 88 14.41 -3.96 6.92
CA ASP A 88 13.70 -4.60 8.04
C ASP A 88 12.32 -5.16 7.63
N SER A 89 11.92 -4.97 6.37
CA SER A 89 10.71 -5.52 5.76
C SER A 89 10.93 -6.89 5.13
N ASN A 90 9.91 -7.75 5.17
CA ASN A 90 9.94 -9.08 4.57
C ASN A 90 8.58 -9.47 3.98
N VAL A 91 8.58 -10.05 2.77
CA VAL A 91 7.39 -10.62 2.13
C VAL A 91 7.61 -12.12 1.98
N GLU A 92 6.76 -12.92 2.63
CA GLU A 92 6.83 -14.37 2.52
C GLU A 92 6.16 -14.84 1.23
N PRO A 93 6.80 -15.74 0.46
CA PRO A 93 6.17 -16.33 -0.72
C PRO A 93 4.98 -17.22 -0.30
N PRO A 94 3.99 -17.41 -1.18
CA PRO A 94 2.86 -18.27 -0.89
C PRO A 94 3.30 -19.72 -0.69
N ARG A 95 2.59 -20.43 0.21
CA ARG A 95 2.91 -21.81 0.60
C ARG A 95 2.98 -22.80 -0.58
N SER A 96 2.29 -22.49 -1.68
CA SER A 96 2.29 -23.29 -2.92
C SER A 96 3.63 -23.30 -3.66
N VAL A 97 4.52 -22.34 -3.38
CA VAL A 97 5.80 -22.14 -4.07
C VAL A 97 6.98 -22.70 -3.25
N LEU A 98 6.72 -23.27 -2.06
CA LEU A 98 7.74 -23.84 -1.18
C LEU A 98 8.48 -25.08 -1.74
N GLY A 99 8.15 -25.51 -2.96
CA GLY A 99 8.72 -26.71 -3.62
C GLY A 99 10.03 -26.50 -4.37
N GLY A 100 10.60 -25.29 -4.38
CA GLY A 100 11.93 -25.01 -4.93
C GLY A 100 11.96 -24.25 -6.25
N GLU A 101 10.82 -24.02 -6.90
CA GLU A 101 10.69 -23.01 -7.95
C GLU A 101 10.40 -21.67 -7.27
N GLY A 102 11.12 -20.60 -7.59
CA GLY A 102 10.86 -19.27 -7.01
C GLY A 102 9.48 -18.72 -7.41
N ASP A 103 8.99 -17.69 -6.70
CA ASP A 103 7.75 -17.03 -7.11
C ASP A 103 8.06 -15.99 -8.20
N GLU A 104 7.70 -16.29 -9.46
CA GLU A 104 7.88 -15.36 -10.59
C GLU A 104 7.17 -14.01 -10.39
N ARG A 105 6.17 -13.96 -9.51
CA ARG A 105 5.38 -12.74 -9.22
C ARG A 105 5.96 -11.93 -8.07
N LEU A 106 6.99 -12.43 -7.38
CA LEU A 106 7.69 -11.73 -6.31
C LEU A 106 9.13 -11.44 -6.75
N GLN A 107 9.40 -10.18 -7.07
CA GLN A 107 10.74 -9.72 -7.39
C GLN A 107 11.32 -9.01 -6.15
N VAL A 108 12.50 -9.44 -5.73
CA VAL A 108 13.22 -8.86 -4.59
C VAL A 108 14.55 -8.31 -5.10
N GLU A 109 14.67 -7.00 -5.09
CA GLU A 109 15.89 -6.28 -5.43
C GLU A 109 16.55 -5.78 -4.14
N ARG A 110 17.87 -5.94 -4.04
CA ARG A 110 18.67 -5.39 -2.95
C ARG A 110 19.57 -4.31 -3.54
N TYR A 111 19.56 -3.15 -2.91
CA TYR A 111 20.40 -2.02 -3.27
C TYR A 111 21.20 -1.57 -2.05
N GLU A 112 22.32 -0.91 -2.30
CA GLU A 112 23.06 -0.17 -1.28
C GLU A 112 22.59 1.28 -1.32
N ASP A 113 22.29 1.85 -0.15
CA ASP A 113 21.92 3.25 -0.06
C ASP A 113 23.22 4.08 -0.19
N GLU A 114 23.45 4.67 -1.37
CA GLU A 114 24.58 5.57 -1.63
C GLU A 114 24.28 6.94 -0.98
N ALA A 115 24.42 7.02 0.35
CA ALA A 115 24.38 8.26 1.12
C ALA A 115 25.74 8.99 1.14
#